data_AF-A0A968MIB8-F1
#
_entry.id   AF-A0A968MIB8-F1
#
_cell.length_a   1.000
_cell.length_b   1.000
_cell.length_c   1.000
_cell.angle_alpha   90.00
_cell.angle_beta   90.00
_cell.angle_gamma   90.00
#
_symmetry.space_group_name_H-M   'P 1'
#
loop_
_entity.id
_entity.type
_entity.pdbx_description
1 polymer ?
#
loop_
_entity_poly.entity_id
_entity_poly.type
_entity_poly.pdbx_seq_one_letter_code
_entity_poly.pdbx_strand_id
1 'polypeptide(L)'
;MAKKNRILFLILFSIFLFTGIYLLLPDFKPKCPSDINQDGITNNQDYNTINDKFGQTCVDCREDINKDGKIDNLDLLAVLAKMNVKCN
;
A
#
# COMPACT_ATOMS: atom_id res chain seq x y z
N MET A 1 21.81 -28.26 -14.37
CA MET A 1 20.76 -29.04 -15.07
C MET A 1 19.42 -28.29 -14.98
N ALA A 2 19.29 -27.18 -15.72
CA ALA A 2 18.21 -26.19 -15.63
C ALA A 2 16.92 -26.56 -16.43
N LYS A 3 16.78 -27.83 -16.82
CA LYS A 3 15.75 -28.28 -17.76
C LYS A 3 14.48 -28.82 -17.08
N LYS A 4 14.57 -29.20 -15.80
CA LYS A 4 13.45 -29.79 -15.02
C LYS A 4 12.40 -28.75 -14.59
N ASN A 5 12.78 -27.46 -14.49
CA ASN A 5 11.89 -26.39 -14.03
C ASN A 5 11.09 -25.70 -15.15
N ARG A 6 11.43 -25.92 -16.44
CA ARG A 6 10.70 -25.31 -17.57
C ARG A 6 9.39 -26.04 -17.88
N ILE A 7 9.38 -27.36 -17.72
CA ILE A 7 8.20 -28.20 -17.96
C ILE A 7 7.16 -27.99 -16.85
N LEU A 8 7.60 -27.82 -15.60
CA LEU A 8 6.72 -27.52 -14.47
C LEU A 8 6.01 -26.16 -14.64
N PHE A 9 6.71 -25.14 -15.12
CA PHE A 9 6.15 -23.81 -15.39
C PHE A 9 5.10 -23.84 -16.52
N LEU A 10 5.35 -24.60 -17.59
CA LEU A 10 4.44 -24.75 -18.73
C LEU A 10 3.18 -25.57 -18.38
N ILE A 11 3.32 -26.60 -17.54
CA ILE A 11 2.18 -27.41 -17.07
C ILE A 11 1.27 -26.57 -16.17
N LEU A 12 1.84 -25.77 -15.26
CA LEU A 12 1.06 -24.85 -14.43
C LEU A 12 0.32 -23.83 -15.31
N PHE A 13 1.01 -23.19 -16.27
CA PHE A 13 0.43 -22.20 -17.19
C PHE A 13 -0.70 -22.76 -18.07
N SER A 14 -0.62 -24.03 -18.45
CA SER A 14 -1.65 -24.70 -19.26
C SER A 14 -2.89 -25.08 -18.44
N ILE A 15 -2.71 -25.44 -17.17
CA ILE A 15 -3.82 -25.69 -16.21
C ILE A 15 -4.52 -24.37 -15.85
N PHE A 16 -3.76 -23.26 -15.76
CA PHE A 16 -4.27 -21.91 -15.55
C PHE A 16 -5.25 -21.45 -16.66
N LEU A 17 -5.01 -21.81 -17.92
CA LEU A 17 -5.86 -21.41 -19.05
C LEU A 17 -7.17 -22.23 -19.17
N PHE A 18 -7.20 -23.45 -18.65
CA PHE A 18 -8.34 -24.38 -18.87
C PHE A 18 -9.35 -24.45 -17.71
N THR A 19 -8.97 -24.05 -16.49
CA THR A 19 -9.82 -24.26 -15.29
C THR A 19 -10.58 -23.01 -14.83
N GLY A 20 -10.33 -21.83 -15.42
CA GLY A 20 -11.04 -20.60 -15.08
C GLY A 20 -10.93 -20.19 -13.61
N ILE A 21 -10.00 -20.78 -12.86
CA ILE A 21 -9.75 -20.46 -11.46
C ILE A 21 -8.76 -19.30 -11.44
N TYR A 22 -9.31 -18.09 -11.56
CA TYR A 22 -8.68 -16.86 -11.08
C TYR A 22 -8.66 -16.91 -9.55
N LEU A 23 -7.89 -17.83 -8.96
CA LEU A 23 -7.66 -17.84 -7.53
C LEU A 23 -6.74 -16.67 -7.22
N LEU A 24 -7.37 -15.54 -6.92
CA LEU A 24 -6.94 -14.57 -5.92
C LEU A 24 -5.43 -14.33 -5.95
N LEU A 25 -4.93 -13.70 -7.01
CA LEU A 25 -3.74 -12.88 -6.79
C LEU A 25 -4.17 -11.87 -5.71
N PRO A 26 -3.50 -11.83 -4.53
CA PRO A 26 -3.77 -10.74 -3.61
C PRO A 26 -3.58 -9.49 -4.43
N ASP A 27 -4.63 -8.66 -4.48
CA ASP A 27 -4.57 -7.36 -5.11
C ASP A 27 -3.27 -6.71 -4.61
N PHE A 28 -2.28 -6.58 -5.50
CA PHE A 28 -1.00 -5.98 -5.15
C PHE A 28 -1.26 -4.49 -5.11
N LYS A 29 -2.03 -4.09 -4.09
CA LYS A 29 -2.45 -2.73 -3.84
C LYS A 29 -1.17 -1.97 -3.52
N PRO A 30 -0.77 -0.99 -4.36
CA PRO A 30 0.43 -0.22 -4.08
C PRO A 30 0.31 0.37 -2.68
N LYS A 31 1.35 0.18 -1.85
CA LYS A 31 1.35 0.73 -0.50
C LYS A 31 1.23 2.25 -0.62
N CYS A 32 0.17 2.80 -0.06
CA CYS A 32 -0.06 4.23 0.08
C CYS A 32 0.07 4.64 1.54
N PRO A 33 1.27 5.02 2.00
CA PRO A 33 1.43 5.52 3.37
C PRO A 33 0.59 6.75 3.68
N SER A 34 0.22 7.54 2.66
CA SER A 34 -0.61 8.75 2.79
C SER A 34 -2.11 8.46 2.92
N ASP A 35 -2.55 7.22 2.70
CA ASP A 35 -3.93 6.73 2.98
C ASP A 35 -3.92 6.17 4.41
N ILE A 36 -4.02 7.08 5.37
CA ILE A 36 -3.84 6.85 6.80
C ILE A 36 -5.07 6.16 7.38
N ASN A 37 -6.27 6.56 6.93
CA ASN A 37 -7.54 5.96 7.36
C ASN A 37 -7.86 4.64 6.63
N GLN A 38 -7.07 4.28 5.60
CA GLN A 38 -7.17 3.06 4.80
C GLN A 38 -8.47 2.95 4.00
N ASP A 39 -9.06 4.09 3.59
CA ASP A 39 -10.28 4.14 2.78
C ASP A 39 -10.02 3.92 1.28
N GLY A 40 -8.75 3.86 0.88
CA GLY A 40 -8.31 3.63 -0.49
C GLY A 40 -8.06 4.90 -1.30
N ILE A 41 -8.14 6.10 -0.72
CA ILE A 41 -7.85 7.35 -1.41
C ILE A 41 -7.29 8.40 -0.44
N THR A 42 -6.11 8.94 -0.75
CA THR A 42 -5.56 10.06 0.03
C THR A 42 -6.38 11.33 -0.18
N ASN A 43 -7.09 11.78 0.86
CA ASN A 43 -8.01 12.90 0.82
C ASN A 43 -7.99 13.75 2.11
N ASN A 44 -8.95 14.66 2.26
CA ASN A 44 -9.03 15.55 3.43
C ASN A 44 -9.20 14.80 4.76
N GLN A 45 -9.71 13.56 4.75
CA GLN A 45 -9.79 12.72 5.93
C GLN A 45 -8.42 12.31 6.44
N ASP A 46 -7.48 11.98 5.54
CA ASP A 46 -6.08 11.69 5.91
C ASP A 46 -5.37 12.94 6.44
N TYR A 47 -5.60 14.09 5.79
CA TYR A 47 -5.09 15.37 6.27
C TYR A 47 -5.59 15.69 7.69
N ASN A 48 -6.90 15.52 7.95
CA ASN A 48 -7.46 15.74 9.28
C ASN A 48 -6.87 14.76 10.31
N THR A 49 -6.62 13.51 9.91
CA THR A 49 -6.00 12.51 10.79
C THR A 49 -4.59 12.92 11.22
N ILE A 50 -3.77 13.46 10.31
CA ILE A 50 -2.48 14.06 10.69
C ILE A 50 -2.68 15.26 11.61
N ASN A 51 -3.59 16.17 11.26
CA ASN A 51 -3.78 17.41 12.01
C ASN A 51 -4.22 17.16 13.46
N ASP A 52 -5.02 16.12 13.71
CA ASP A 52 -5.45 15.69 15.04
C ASP A 52 -4.29 15.16 15.91
N LYS A 53 -3.21 14.69 15.27
CA LYS A 53 -2.02 14.12 15.93
C LYS A 53 -0.76 14.97 15.80
N PHE A 54 -0.87 16.13 15.16
CA PHE A 54 0.27 16.97 14.83
C PHE A 54 1.06 17.38 16.09
N GLY A 55 2.39 17.25 16.01
CA GLY A 55 3.31 17.55 17.11
C GLY A 55 3.40 16.48 18.19
N GLN A 56 2.65 15.37 18.07
CA GLN A 56 2.81 14.22 18.96
C GLN A 56 4.03 13.40 18.55
N THR A 57 4.52 12.60 19.51
CA THR A 57 5.53 11.56 19.24
C THR A 57 4.83 10.22 19.30
N CYS A 58 5.17 9.33 18.38
CA CYS A 58 4.63 7.98 18.33
C CYS A 58 5.71 7.06 17.76
N VAL A 59 5.64 5.76 18.08
CA VAL A 59 6.46 4.76 17.40
C VAL A 59 5.50 3.84 16.67
N ASP A 60 5.71 3.66 15.37
CA ASP A 60 4.88 2.82 14.50
C ASP A 60 3.38 3.22 14.43
N CYS A 61 3.05 4.50 14.64
CA CYS A 61 1.71 4.99 14.27
C CYS A 61 1.62 5.21 12.76
N ARG A 62 0.39 5.36 12.24
CA ARG A 62 0.17 5.51 10.79
C ARG A 62 0.44 6.94 10.32
N GLU A 63 0.31 7.89 11.23
CA GLU A 63 0.48 9.32 11.04
C GLU A 63 1.96 9.72 10.94
N ASP A 64 2.88 8.92 11.50
CA ASP A 64 4.33 8.99 11.30
C ASP A 64 4.69 8.22 10.02
N ILE A 65 4.56 8.92 8.89
CA ILE A 65 4.73 8.36 7.55
C ILE A 65 6.21 8.10 7.26
N ASN A 66 7.08 9.01 7.70
CA ASN A 66 8.52 8.92 7.46
C ASN A 66 9.25 7.98 8.45
N LYS A 67 8.57 7.55 9.53
CA LYS A 67 9.05 6.66 10.59
C LYS A 67 10.18 7.23 11.42
N ASP A 68 10.16 8.54 11.68
CA ASP A 68 11.19 9.22 12.49
C ASP A 68 10.82 9.36 13.98
N GLY A 69 9.63 8.90 14.37
CA GLY A 69 9.12 8.92 15.73
C GLY A 69 8.34 10.18 16.10
N LYS A 70 8.12 11.09 15.15
CA LYS A 70 7.37 12.34 15.32
C LYS A 70 6.31 12.44 14.23
N ILE A 71 5.26 13.20 14.53
CA ILE A 71 4.23 13.55 13.55
C ILE A 71 4.39 15.04 13.28
N ASP A 72 5.06 15.38 12.19
CA ASP A 72 5.43 16.76 11.90
C ASP A 72 5.19 17.19 10.45
N ASN A 73 5.83 18.29 10.05
CA ASN A 73 5.68 18.84 8.70
C ASN A 73 6.11 17.86 7.60
N LEU A 74 7.04 16.94 7.86
CA LEU A 74 7.48 15.96 6.87
C LEU A 74 6.36 14.97 6.55
N ASP A 75 5.61 14.53 7.56
CA ASP A 75 4.45 13.63 7.37
C ASP A 75 3.29 14.36 6.71
N LEU A 76 3.01 15.60 7.15
CA LEU A 76 2.01 16.44 6.53
C LEU A 76 2.31 16.67 5.04
N LEU A 77 3.56 16.98 4.69
CA LEU A 77 3.98 17.14 3.29
C LEU A 77 3.83 15.84 2.50
N ALA A 78 4.03 14.67 3.10
CA ALA A 78 3.84 13.39 2.44
C ALA A 78 2.36 13.15 2.05
N VAL A 79 1.41 13.55 2.91
CA VAL A 79 -0.03 13.53 2.56
C VAL A 79 -0.35 14.55 1.48
N LEU A 80 0.10 15.80 1.63
CA LEU A 80 -0.18 16.86 0.66
C LEU A 80 0.38 16.56 -0.74
N ALA A 81 1.53 15.90 -0.81
CA ALA A 81 2.14 15.45 -2.07
C ALA A 81 1.34 14.35 -2.79
N LYS A 82 0.38 13.71 -2.11
CA LYS A 82 -0.44 12.60 -2.61
C LYS A 82 -1.94 12.87 -2.56
N MET A 83 -2.36 14.13 -2.44
CA MET A 83 -3.79 14.48 -2.44
C MET A 83 -4.52 13.99 -3.68
N ASN A 84 -5.73 13.48 -3.48
CA ASN A 84 -6.62 12.91 -4.49
C ASN A 84 -6.03 11.72 -5.26
N VAL A 85 -5.05 11.02 -4.68
CA VAL A 85 -4.51 9.78 -5.25
C VAL A 85 -5.31 8.59 -4.74
N LYS A 86 -5.86 7.83 -5.68
CA LYS A 86 -6.43 6.50 -5.41
C LYS A 86 -5.31 5.50 -5.19
N CYS A 87 -5.50 4.68 -4.17
CA CYS A 87 -4.53 3.69 -3.71
C CYS A 87 -4.93 2.28 -4.11
N ASN A 88 -6.16 2.11 -4.62
CA ASN A 88 -6.71 0.92 -5.27
C ASN A 88 -6.44 0.90 -6.78
#